data_AF-A0A7C7HSE2-F1
#
_entry.id   AF-A0A7C7HSE2-F1
#
_cell.length_a   1.000
_cell.length_b   1.000
_cell.length_c   1.000
_cell.angle_alpha   90.00
_cell.angle_beta   90.00
_cell.angle_gamma   90.00
#
_symmetry.space_group_name_H-M   'P 1'
#
loop_
_entity.id
_entity.type
_entity.pdbx_description
1 polymer ?
#
loop_
_entity_poly.entity_id
_entity_poly.type
_entity_poly.pdbx_seq_one_letter_code
_entity_poly.pdbx_strand_id
1 'polypeptide(L)'
;MSDESDKTEITVNVEVNNESTKTLLVAAVVIIVGIGIALSLFGGGDGGLFGGDGAGGIEGNCGDDADNDGGGQSDRDDPDCYHEPEVWKGYDTNRSETNGSNDPPQGRP
;
A
#
# COMPACT_ATOMS: atom_id res chain seq x y z
N MET A 1 -64.06 -52.96 5.52
CA MET A 1 -63.56 -51.84 4.71
C MET A 1 -63.32 -50.70 5.66
N SER A 2 -62.11 -50.62 6.22
CA SER A 2 -60.94 -49.90 5.68
C SER A 2 -60.96 -48.47 6.18
N ASP A 3 -60.27 -48.30 7.29
CA ASP A 3 -59.79 -47.08 7.90
C ASP A 3 -59.16 -46.14 6.86
N GLU A 4 -59.54 -44.87 6.87
CA GLU A 4 -58.65 -43.81 6.42
C GLU A 4 -59.01 -42.52 7.15
N SER A 5 -58.44 -42.38 8.35
CA SER A 5 -58.41 -41.13 9.07
C SER A 5 -57.57 -40.14 8.27
N ASP A 6 -58.20 -39.12 7.70
CA ASP A 6 -57.55 -37.98 7.03
C ASP A 6 -56.49 -37.36 7.97
N LYS A 7 -55.23 -37.77 7.78
CA LYS A 7 -54.09 -37.24 8.52
C LYS A 7 -53.63 -35.98 7.81
N THR A 8 -54.10 -34.82 8.28
CA THR A 8 -53.62 -33.52 7.80
C THR A 8 -52.16 -33.31 8.24
N GLU A 9 -51.24 -33.37 7.29
CA GLU A 9 -49.83 -33.07 7.51
C GLU A 9 -49.63 -31.54 7.42
N ILE A 10 -49.21 -30.92 8.53
CA ILE A 10 -48.91 -29.50 8.59
C ILE A 10 -47.40 -29.34 8.46
N THR A 11 -46.93 -28.93 7.29
CA THR A 11 -45.52 -28.61 7.06
C THR A 11 -45.23 -27.20 7.57
N VAL A 12 -44.53 -27.10 8.70
CA VAL A 12 -44.07 -25.81 9.24
C VAL A 12 -42.70 -25.50 8.64
N ASN A 13 -42.66 -24.59 7.68
CA ASN A 13 -41.40 -24.05 7.17
C ASN A 13 -40.85 -23.03 8.21
N VAL A 14 -39.86 -23.45 8.99
CA VAL A 14 -39.15 -22.56 9.91
C VAL A 14 -38.04 -21.85 9.13
N GLU A 15 -38.32 -20.63 8.70
CA GLU A 15 -37.30 -19.76 8.13
C GLU A 15 -36.56 -19.04 9.26
N VAL A 16 -35.29 -19.37 9.44
CA VAL A 16 -34.43 -18.73 10.44
C VAL A 16 -34.02 -17.36 9.90
N ASN A 17 -34.85 -16.36 10.14
CA ASN A 17 -34.54 -14.97 9.81
C ASN A 17 -33.49 -14.44 10.80
N ASN A 18 -32.23 -14.43 10.37
CA ASN A 18 -31.11 -13.98 11.18
C ASN A 18 -30.59 -12.58 10.74
N GLU A 19 -31.52 -11.63 10.63
CA GLU A 19 -31.27 -10.20 10.38
C GLU A 19 -30.20 -9.61 11.30
N SER A 20 -30.19 -10.02 12.58
CA SER A 20 -29.21 -9.56 13.57
C SER A 20 -27.79 -10.01 13.22
N THR A 21 -27.58 -11.28 12.82
CA THR A 21 -26.26 -11.75 12.39
C THR A 21 -25.83 -11.09 11.09
N LYS A 22 -26.74 -10.88 10.13
CA LYS A 22 -26.43 -10.18 8.88
C LYS A 22 -25.97 -8.74 9.14
N THR A 23 -26.68 -8.02 9.99
CA THR A 23 -26.35 -6.64 10.35
C THR A 23 -25.01 -6.56 11.08
N LEU A 24 -24.76 -7.48 11.99
CA LEU A 24 -23.50 -7.55 12.73
C LEU A 24 -22.31 -7.87 11.81
N LEU A 25 -22.47 -8.77 10.85
CA LEU A 25 -21.44 -9.08 9.85
C LEU A 25 -21.12 -7.86 8.97
N VAL A 26 -22.14 -7.14 8.51
CA VAL A 26 -21.94 -5.92 7.71
C VAL A 26 -21.22 -4.84 8.53
N ALA A 27 -21.62 -4.62 9.77
CA ALA A 27 -20.97 -3.66 10.66
C ALA A 27 -19.49 -4.02 10.91
N ALA A 28 -19.18 -5.30 11.14
CA ALA A 28 -17.81 -5.77 11.34
C ALA A 28 -16.92 -5.49 10.11
N VAL A 29 -17.42 -5.76 8.91
CA VAL A 29 -16.67 -5.49 7.66
C VAL A 29 -16.40 -4.00 7.50
N VAL A 30 -17.40 -3.15 7.72
CA VAL A 30 -17.24 -1.68 7.61
C VAL A 30 -16.20 -1.14 8.59
N ILE A 31 -16.19 -1.65 9.82
CA ILE A 31 -15.20 -1.25 10.83
C ILE A 31 -13.79 -1.67 10.42
N ILE A 32 -13.60 -2.90 9.96
CA ILE A 32 -12.28 -3.40 9.53
C ILE A 32 -11.76 -2.60 8.33
N VAL A 33 -12.60 -2.33 7.34
CA VAL A 33 -12.24 -1.51 6.18
C VAL A 33 -11.92 -0.08 6.60
N GLY A 34 -12.74 0.53 7.47
CA GLY A 34 -12.51 1.88 7.96
C GLY A 34 -11.21 2.02 8.75
N ILE A 35 -10.89 1.05 9.60
CA ILE A 35 -9.61 1.00 10.33
C ILE A 35 -8.45 0.78 9.37
N GLY A 36 -8.58 -0.13 8.40
CA GLY A 36 -7.55 -0.37 7.38
C GLY A 36 -7.24 0.89 6.56
N ILE A 37 -8.26 1.65 6.18
CA ILE A 37 -8.10 2.95 5.50
C ILE A 37 -7.44 3.97 6.43
N ALA A 38 -7.88 4.07 7.69
CA ALA A 38 -7.31 5.03 8.63
C ALA A 38 -5.82 4.73 8.94
N LEU A 39 -5.47 3.46 9.13
CA LEU A 39 -4.08 3.04 9.34
C LEU A 39 -3.21 3.29 8.10
N SER A 40 -3.76 3.09 6.91
CA SER A 40 -3.04 3.37 5.67
C SER A 40 -2.93 4.87 5.33
N LEU A 41 -3.77 5.74 5.87
CA LEU A 41 -3.66 7.19 5.67
C LEU A 41 -2.83 7.92 6.74
N PHE A 42 -2.84 7.42 7.98
CA PHE A 42 -2.29 8.13 9.14
C PHE A 42 -1.25 7.33 9.93
N GLY A 43 -0.94 6.10 9.53
CA GLY A 43 0.16 5.32 10.09
C GLY A 43 1.49 5.81 9.55
N GLY A 44 2.32 6.42 10.40
CA GLY A 44 3.57 7.09 10.03
C GLY A 44 4.72 6.18 9.60
N GLY A 45 4.60 5.58 8.42
CA GLY A 45 5.69 4.94 7.68
C GLY A 45 5.35 4.97 6.20
N ASP A 46 6.28 5.45 5.40
CA ASP A 46 6.27 5.70 3.95
C ASP A 46 5.20 4.93 3.14
N GLY A 47 4.33 5.69 2.46
CA GLY A 47 3.47 5.17 1.39
C GLY A 47 2.17 4.51 1.86
N GLY A 48 1.13 5.33 2.04
CA GLY A 48 -0.24 4.86 2.31
C GLY A 48 -0.93 4.16 1.13
N LEU A 49 -2.19 3.75 1.27
CA LEU A 49 -3.04 3.15 0.21
C LEU A 49 -3.16 4.07 -1.04
N PHE A 50 -3.00 5.38 -0.84
CA PHE A 50 -2.92 6.39 -1.90
C PHE A 50 -1.50 6.93 -2.12
N GLY A 51 -0.50 6.35 -1.45
CA GLY A 51 0.93 6.57 -1.68
C GLY A 51 1.37 5.74 -2.88
N GLY A 52 0.81 6.07 -4.04
CA GLY A 52 0.95 5.26 -5.23
C GLY A 52 0.38 5.96 -6.44
N ASP A 53 0.71 7.24 -6.64
CA ASP A 53 0.60 7.85 -7.96
C ASP A 53 1.81 7.44 -8.80
N GLY A 54 1.88 6.14 -9.10
CA GLY A 54 2.51 5.60 -10.30
C GLY A 54 1.72 5.97 -11.55
N ALA A 55 1.40 7.26 -11.70
CA ALA A 55 0.65 7.82 -12.80
C ALA A 55 1.46 8.96 -13.47
N GLY A 56 2.67 8.66 -13.98
CA GLY A 56 3.36 9.65 -14.80
C GLY A 56 4.78 9.35 -15.28
N GLY A 57 5.55 8.57 -14.55
CA GLY A 57 6.93 8.26 -14.88
C GLY A 57 7.64 7.73 -13.64
N ILE A 58 8.73 7.00 -13.83
CA ILE A 58 9.69 6.78 -12.76
C ILE A 58 10.33 8.15 -12.54
N GLU A 59 9.69 9.00 -11.74
CA GLU A 59 10.30 10.24 -11.27
C GLU A 59 11.48 9.78 -10.40
N GLY A 60 12.65 10.31 -10.71
CA GLY A 60 13.88 9.96 -10.02
C GLY A 60 13.75 10.01 -8.50
N ASN A 61 14.56 9.19 -7.83
CA ASN A 61 14.66 9.20 -6.38
C ASN A 61 15.74 10.18 -5.87
N CYS A 62 16.51 10.78 -6.78
CA CYS A 62 17.45 11.85 -6.49
C CYS A 62 16.71 13.12 -5.97
N GLY A 63 16.46 13.23 -4.68
CA GLY A 63 15.75 14.34 -4.05
C GLY A 63 14.71 13.90 -3.01
N ASP A 64 14.69 12.63 -2.62
CA ASP A 64 13.83 12.07 -1.58
C ASP A 64 14.52 11.98 -0.20
N ASP A 65 15.75 12.48 -0.07
CA ASP A 65 16.57 12.47 1.14
C ASP A 65 16.97 11.04 1.61
N ALA A 66 16.89 10.03 0.74
CA ALA A 66 17.20 8.63 1.06
C ALA A 66 18.31 8.05 0.17
N ASP A 67 19.24 7.30 0.77
CA ASP A 67 20.23 6.49 0.05
C ASP A 67 19.55 5.21 -0.49
N ASN A 68 19.20 5.22 -1.78
CA ASN A 68 18.43 4.14 -2.40
C ASN A 68 19.30 3.04 -3.03
N ASP A 69 20.63 3.20 -3.05
CA ASP A 69 21.55 2.20 -3.58
C ASP A 69 22.51 1.59 -2.54
N GLY A 70 22.48 2.12 -1.32
CA GLY A 70 23.17 1.63 -0.14
C GLY A 70 24.67 1.92 -0.12
N GLY A 71 25.14 2.91 -0.88
CA GLY A 71 26.55 3.30 -0.92
C GLY A 71 26.97 4.28 0.19
N GLY A 72 26.01 4.86 0.88
CA GLY A 72 26.22 5.79 1.99
C GLY A 72 26.11 7.26 1.59
N GLN A 73 25.88 7.57 0.31
CA GLN A 73 25.55 8.91 -0.17
C GLN A 73 24.10 8.96 -0.67
N SER A 74 23.52 10.15 -0.67
CA SER A 74 22.18 10.38 -1.20
C SER A 74 22.09 11.71 -1.92
N ASP A 75 21.14 11.80 -2.84
CA ASP A 75 20.66 12.95 -3.56
C ASP A 75 21.78 13.79 -4.19
N ARG A 76 22.06 14.95 -3.60
CA ARG A 76 23.07 15.89 -4.10
C ARG A 76 24.49 15.42 -3.83
N ASP A 77 24.64 14.51 -2.88
CA ASP A 77 25.91 13.95 -2.47
C ASP A 77 26.19 12.58 -3.11
N ASP A 78 25.24 12.04 -3.89
CA ASP A 78 25.38 10.86 -4.74
C ASP A 78 25.75 11.26 -6.20
N PRO A 79 26.81 10.66 -6.79
CA PRO A 79 27.21 10.93 -8.18
C PRO A 79 26.17 10.51 -9.25
N ASP A 80 25.38 9.45 -9.03
CA ASP A 80 24.38 8.93 -9.98
C ASP A 80 23.28 9.96 -10.29
N CYS A 81 23.05 10.88 -9.37
CA CYS A 81 22.12 12.01 -9.52
C CYS A 81 22.59 13.13 -10.45
N TYR A 82 23.76 12.97 -11.08
CA TYR A 82 24.32 13.93 -12.02
C TYR A 82 24.44 13.35 -13.44
N HIS A 83 24.20 14.17 -14.47
CA HIS A 83 24.46 13.79 -15.86
C HIS A 83 25.96 13.60 -16.16
N GLU A 84 26.82 14.31 -15.43
CA GLU A 84 28.28 14.19 -15.49
C GLU A 84 28.82 13.87 -14.07
N PRO A 85 28.76 12.60 -13.61
CA PRO A 85 29.09 12.21 -12.22
C PRO A 85 30.51 12.54 -11.79
N GLU A 86 31.50 12.34 -12.67
CA GLU A 86 32.92 12.57 -12.40
C GLU A 86 33.25 14.02 -12.01
N VAL A 87 32.42 14.97 -12.44
CA VAL A 87 32.60 16.41 -12.23
C VAL A 87 31.41 17.05 -11.51
N TRP A 88 30.47 16.24 -11.00
CA TRP A 88 29.32 16.70 -10.21
C TRP A 88 28.51 17.80 -10.92
N LYS A 89 28.25 17.62 -12.22
CA LYS A 89 27.57 18.61 -13.06
C LYS A 89 26.28 18.06 -13.66
N GLY A 90 25.26 18.93 -13.71
CA GLY A 90 23.94 18.58 -14.20
C GLY A 90 23.19 17.67 -13.23
N TYR A 91 23.06 18.10 -11.97
CA TYR A 91 22.15 17.46 -11.02
C TYR A 91 20.74 17.44 -11.59
N ASP A 92 20.09 16.28 -11.53
CA ASP A 92 18.74 16.08 -12.04
C ASP A 92 17.95 15.22 -11.06
N THR A 93 16.90 15.81 -10.48
CA THR A 93 16.05 15.12 -9.51
C THR A 93 15.24 13.98 -10.11
N ASN A 94 15.18 13.90 -11.43
CA ASN A 94 14.49 12.82 -12.14
C ASN A 94 15.39 11.61 -12.42
N ARG A 95 16.66 11.65 -11.98
CA ARG A 95 17.59 10.52 -12.06
C ARG A 95 17.43 9.59 -10.85
N SER A 96 18.02 8.41 -10.96
CA SER A 96 18.02 7.45 -9.88
C SER A 96 19.41 7.09 -9.38
N GLU A 97 19.55 7.02 -8.07
CA GLU A 97 20.65 6.38 -7.34
C GLU A 97 20.59 4.87 -7.59
N THR A 98 21.65 4.29 -8.14
CA THR A 98 21.64 2.88 -8.60
C THR A 98 22.92 2.12 -8.32
N ASN A 99 23.99 2.79 -7.90
CA ASN A 99 25.33 2.23 -7.82
C ASN A 99 26.11 2.75 -6.61
N GLY A 100 25.82 2.25 -5.42
CA GLY A 100 26.51 2.64 -4.19
C GLY A 100 28.00 2.29 -4.12
N SER A 101 28.58 1.68 -5.16
CA SER A 101 30.03 1.51 -5.27
C SER A 101 30.74 2.73 -5.84
N ASN A 102 30.02 3.67 -6.45
CA ASN A 102 30.58 4.93 -6.93
C ASN A 102 30.55 6.05 -5.86
N ASP A 103 29.94 5.76 -4.72
CA ASP A 103 29.79 6.67 -3.60
C ASP A 103 31.12 7.01 -2.94
N PRO A 104 31.50 8.31 -2.90
CA PRO A 104 32.65 8.73 -2.15
C PRO A 104 32.37 8.70 -0.64
N PRO A 105 33.24 8.10 0.19
CA PRO A 105 33.00 7.98 1.64
C PRO A 105 33.06 9.30 2.42
N GLN A 106 33.47 10.39 1.77
CA GLN A 106 33.48 11.75 2.33
C GLN A 106 32.42 12.65 1.67
N GLY A 107 31.56 12.08 0.83
CA GLY A 107 30.62 12.82 -0.01
C GLY A 107 31.26 13.60 -1.14
N ARG A 108 30.47 14.51 -1.71
CA ARG A 108 30.86 15.39 -2.80
C ARG A 108 32.14 16.18 -2.47
N PRO A 109 33.12 16.29 -3.39
CA PRO A 109 34.33 17.10 -3.23
C PRO A 109 34.07 18.61 -3.16
#